data_AF-A0A0C2C2I2-F1
#
_entry.id   AF-A0A0C2C2I2-F1
#
_cell.length_a   1.000
_cell.length_b   1.000
_cell.length_c   1.000
_cell.angle_alpha   90.00
_cell.angle_beta   90.00
_cell.angle_gamma   90.00
#
_symmetry.space_group_name_H-M   'P 1'
#
loop_
_entity.id
_entity.type
_entity.pdbx_description
1 polymer ?
#
loop_
_entity_poly.entity_id
_entity_poly.type
_entity_poly.pdbx_seq_one_letter_code
_entity_poly.pdbx_strand_id
1 'polypeptide(L)'
;LFQGVPIAQPPVGNRRFKLPEPPQPWEDNSSCPVIFYIHGGSLNYDSAVMFDDQYITDKYSSKDIIAGLEYIHHEISAFGGDPKQVTLMGHSQGGSIAMIFAASR
;
A
#
# COMPACT_ATOMS: atom_id res chain seq x y z
N LEU A 1 -3.47 -6.97 8.04
CA LEU A 1 -4.02 -5.75 8.68
C LEU A 1 -2.84 -4.96 9.22
N PHE A 2 -2.39 -3.91 8.52
CA PHE A 2 -1.44 -2.95 9.09
C PHE A 2 -2.25 -1.84 9.76
N GLN A 3 -2.29 -1.86 11.09
CA GLN A 3 -2.88 -0.80 11.89
C GLN A 3 -1.75 -0.02 12.56
N GLY A 4 -1.86 1.31 12.54
CA GLY A 4 -0.96 2.18 13.30
C GLY A 4 0.35 2.56 12.61
N VAL A 5 0.39 2.66 11.28
CA VAL A 5 1.52 3.28 10.57
C VAL A 5 1.61 4.76 10.97
N PRO A 6 2.68 5.20 11.66
CA PRO A 6 2.83 6.60 12.08
C PRO A 6 3.11 7.51 10.88
N ILE A 7 2.23 8.47 10.66
CA ILE A 7 2.37 9.53 9.66
C ILE A 7 3.05 10.79 10.21
N ALA A 8 3.31 10.83 11.52
CA ALA A 8 3.97 11.93 12.24
C ALA A 8 4.56 11.41 13.56
N GLN A 9 5.48 12.17 14.16
CA GLN A 9 5.90 11.94 15.54
C GLN A 9 4.69 12.01 16.50
N PRO A 10 4.66 11.17 17.55
CA PRO A 10 3.66 11.31 18.60
C PRO A 10 3.67 12.74 19.19
N PRO A 11 2.53 13.46 19.21
CA PRO A 11 2.45 14.86 19.66
C PRO A 11 2.42 14.96 21.20
N VAL A 12 3.44 14.39 21.85
CA VAL A 12 3.58 14.30 23.30
C VAL A 12 4.77 15.14 23.80
N GLY A 13 4.76 15.49 25.08
CA GLY A 13 5.81 16.32 25.70
C GLY A 13 5.95 17.68 25.00
N ASN A 14 7.19 18.02 24.61
CA ASN A 14 7.53 19.29 23.96
C ASN A 14 6.95 19.47 22.53
N ARG A 15 6.33 18.42 21.96
CA ARG A 15 5.65 18.46 20.67
C ARG A 15 4.15 18.76 20.79
N ARG A 16 3.62 18.86 22.02
CA ARG A 16 2.22 19.22 22.24
C ARG A 16 1.95 20.63 21.71
N PHE A 17 0.85 20.79 20.97
CA PHE A 17 0.42 22.06 20.36
C PHE A 17 1.38 22.64 19.29
N LYS A 18 2.24 21.82 18.70
CA LYS A 18 3.10 22.19 17.57
C LYS A 18 2.64 21.55 16.27
N LEU A 19 3.14 22.06 15.15
CA LEU A 19 2.97 21.41 13.86
C LEU A 19 3.53 19.97 13.90
N PRO A 20 2.90 19.01 13.20
CA PRO A 20 3.36 17.63 13.17
C PRO A 20 4.75 17.53 12.56
N GLU A 21 5.64 16.83 13.25
CA GLU A 21 6.98 16.51 12.77
C GLU A 21 6.96 15.16 12.02
N PRO A 22 7.77 14.96 10.97
CA PRO A 22 7.86 13.68 10.27
C PRO A 22 8.23 12.52 11.21
N PRO A 23 7.69 11.30 11.02
CA PRO A 23 8.06 10.13 11.81
C PRO A 23 9.57 9.83 11.65
N GLN A 24 10.16 9.14 12.62
CA GLN A 24 11.56 8.75 12.49
C GLN A 24 11.62 7.65 11.41
N PRO A 25 12.64 7.66 10.54
CA PRO A 25 12.89 6.53 9.67
C PRO A 25 13.09 5.26 10.52
N TRP A 26 12.59 4.14 10.01
CA TRP A 26 12.80 2.83 10.62
C TRP A 26 14.17 2.29 10.21
N GLU A 27 14.80 1.44 11.01
CA GLU A 27 16.08 0.83 10.63
C GLU A 27 15.88 -0.32 9.63
N ASP A 28 16.72 -0.34 8.59
CA ASP A 28 16.71 -1.33 7.51
C ASP A 28 17.40 -2.63 7.97
N ASN A 29 16.63 -3.57 8.53
CA ASN A 29 17.12 -4.94 8.76
C ASN A 29 16.07 -6.00 8.36
N SER A 30 15.47 -5.79 7.20
CA SER A 30 14.30 -6.52 6.71
C SER A 30 14.63 -7.85 6.04
N SER A 31 13.98 -8.94 6.50
CA SER A 31 14.11 -10.30 5.95
C SER A 31 12.75 -10.97 5.70
N CYS A 32 11.63 -10.32 6.06
CA CYS A 32 10.33 -10.96 6.05
C CYS A 32 9.70 -10.92 4.64
N PRO A 33 9.22 -12.04 4.07
CA PRO A 33 8.43 -11.99 2.84
C PRO A 33 7.14 -11.19 3.01
N VAL A 34 6.73 -10.49 1.95
CA VAL A 34 5.60 -9.55 1.94
C VAL A 34 4.54 -10.07 0.97
N ILE A 35 3.27 -10.05 1.39
CA ILE A 35 2.14 -10.31 0.49
C ILE A 35 1.38 -9.01 0.27
N PHE A 36 1.27 -8.58 -1.00
CA PHE A 36 0.38 -7.51 -1.42
C PHE A 36 -0.88 -8.11 -2.03
N TYR A 37 -2.03 -7.88 -1.39
CA TYR A 37 -3.30 -8.49 -1.78
C TYR A 37 -4.24 -7.47 -2.41
N ILE A 38 -4.74 -7.78 -3.60
CA ILE A 38 -5.77 -7.00 -4.31
C ILE A 38 -7.11 -7.72 -4.18
N HIS A 39 -8.09 -7.06 -3.58
CA HIS A 39 -9.43 -7.62 -3.42
C HIS A 39 -10.16 -7.72 -4.79
N GLY A 40 -11.18 -8.58 -4.84
CA GLY A 40 -12.13 -8.64 -5.95
C GLY A 40 -13.28 -7.67 -5.74
N GLY A 41 -14.18 -7.53 -6.70
CA GLY A 41 -15.33 -6.61 -6.59
C GLY A 41 -15.65 -5.85 -7.87
N SER A 42 -15.00 -6.20 -8.99
CA SER A 42 -15.19 -5.54 -10.29
C SER A 42 -14.88 -4.04 -10.27
N LEU A 43 -14.08 -3.58 -9.30
CA LEU A 43 -13.82 -2.16 -8.98
C LEU A 43 -15.10 -1.36 -8.65
N ASN A 44 -16.22 -2.02 -8.34
CA ASN A 44 -17.55 -1.43 -8.09
C ASN A 44 -18.07 -1.62 -6.66
N TYR A 45 -17.31 -2.30 -5.81
CA TYR A 45 -17.68 -2.59 -4.43
C TYR A 45 -16.44 -2.55 -3.55
N ASP A 46 -16.55 -1.84 -2.41
CA ASP A 46 -15.53 -1.72 -1.36
C ASP A 46 -14.32 -0.80 -1.70
N SER A 47 -14.55 0.33 -2.39
CA SER A 47 -13.50 1.35 -2.59
C SER A 47 -13.21 2.12 -1.29
N ALA A 48 -11.93 2.36 -0.98
CA ALA A 48 -11.48 3.07 0.23
C ALA A 48 -11.82 4.57 0.24
N VAL A 49 -12.44 5.08 -0.84
CA VAL A 49 -12.76 6.50 -1.03
C VAL A 49 -14.17 6.63 -1.64
N MET A 50 -14.99 7.52 -1.05
CA MET A 50 -16.39 7.79 -1.41
C MET A 50 -16.59 8.51 -2.77
N PHE A 51 -15.92 8.08 -3.84
CA PHE A 51 -16.17 8.61 -5.19
C PHE A 51 -16.88 7.58 -6.08
N ASP A 52 -17.43 8.06 -7.19
CA ASP A 52 -18.05 7.21 -8.21
C ASP A 52 -17.03 6.19 -8.76
N ASP A 53 -17.34 4.92 -8.52
CA ASP A 53 -16.48 3.78 -8.81
C ASP A 53 -16.12 3.69 -10.30
N GLN A 54 -17.00 4.12 -11.19
CA GLN A 54 -16.75 4.09 -12.64
C GLN A 54 -15.69 5.11 -13.05
N TYR A 55 -15.69 6.30 -12.42
CA TYR A 55 -14.72 7.35 -12.69
C TYR A 55 -13.31 6.99 -12.20
N ILE A 56 -13.21 6.39 -10.99
CA ILE A 56 -11.92 5.91 -10.47
C ILE A 56 -11.40 4.76 -11.33
N THR A 57 -12.30 3.84 -11.70
CA THR A 57 -11.98 2.66 -12.49
C THR A 57 -11.28 3.03 -13.80
N ASP A 58 -11.91 3.93 -14.56
CA ASP A 58 -11.46 4.31 -15.90
C ASP A 58 -10.22 5.21 -15.92
N LYS A 59 -9.98 5.97 -14.86
CA LYS A 59 -8.91 6.98 -14.82
C LYS A 59 -7.65 6.56 -14.07
N TYR A 60 -7.79 5.81 -12.98
CA TYR A 60 -6.73 5.71 -11.97
C TYR A 60 -6.34 4.27 -11.61
N SER A 61 -7.23 3.29 -11.76
CA SER A 61 -7.01 1.92 -11.23
C SER A 61 -5.68 1.27 -11.59
N SER A 62 -5.24 1.37 -12.85
CA SER A 62 -3.95 0.79 -13.24
C SER A 62 -2.76 1.56 -12.64
N LYS A 63 -2.85 2.89 -12.55
CA LYS A 63 -1.81 3.75 -11.98
C LYS A 63 -1.73 3.64 -10.46
N ASP A 64 -2.86 3.51 -9.80
CA ASP A 64 -2.93 3.39 -8.34
C ASP A 64 -2.35 2.06 -7.85
N ILE A 65 -2.55 0.98 -8.63
CA ILE A 65 -1.95 -0.32 -8.32
C ILE A 65 -0.43 -0.29 -8.53
N ILE A 66 0.05 0.37 -9.58
CA ILE A 66 1.50 0.59 -9.79
C ILE A 66 2.07 1.44 -8.63
N ALA A 67 1.43 2.55 -8.29
CA ALA A 67 1.87 3.41 -7.20
C ALA A 67 1.87 2.69 -5.84
N GLY A 68 0.90 1.80 -5.60
CA GLY A 68 0.87 0.95 -4.41
C GLY A 68 2.03 -0.04 -4.35
N LEU A 69 2.40 -0.64 -5.49
CA LEU A 69 3.57 -1.51 -5.60
C LEU A 69 4.88 -0.75 -5.41
N GLU A 70 5.01 0.45 -5.99
CA GLU A 70 6.17 1.33 -5.80
C GLU A 70 6.32 1.74 -4.33
N TYR A 71 5.21 2.11 -3.68
CA TYR A 71 5.18 2.43 -2.26
C TYR A 71 5.66 1.25 -1.41
N ILE A 72 5.19 0.02 -1.68
CA ILE A 72 5.67 -1.17 -0.97
C ILE A 72 7.17 -1.38 -1.21
N HIS A 73 7.64 -1.26 -2.45
CA HIS A 73 9.07 -1.42 -2.74
C HIS A 73 9.96 -0.42 -2.00
N HIS A 74 9.50 0.81 -1.80
CA HIS A 74 10.23 1.83 -1.07
C HIS A 74 10.14 1.66 0.45
N GLU A 75 8.96 1.34 0.97
CA GLU A 75 8.67 1.50 2.40
C GLU A 75 8.71 0.18 3.17
N ILE A 76 8.57 -0.98 2.51
CA ILE A 76 8.30 -2.22 3.25
C ILE A 76 9.49 -2.71 4.08
N SER A 77 10.72 -2.34 3.71
CA SER A 77 11.93 -2.54 4.51
C SER A 77 11.80 -1.95 5.91
N ALA A 78 11.17 -0.79 5.98
CA ALA A 78 10.91 -0.06 7.21
C ALA A 78 9.91 -0.79 8.13
N PHE A 79 9.13 -1.72 7.60
CA PHE A 79 8.23 -2.62 8.34
C PHE A 79 8.84 -4.02 8.54
N GLY A 80 10.13 -4.19 8.27
CA GLY A 80 10.84 -5.47 8.36
C GLY A 80 10.61 -6.43 7.19
N GLY A 81 9.87 -5.98 6.17
CA GLY A 81 9.60 -6.75 4.96
C GLY A 81 10.69 -6.57 3.91
N ASP A 82 11.13 -7.63 3.26
CA ASP A 82 12.14 -7.55 2.22
C ASP A 82 11.49 -7.10 0.89
N PRO A 83 11.83 -5.92 0.34
CA PRO A 83 11.26 -5.43 -0.91
C PRO A 83 11.62 -6.31 -2.12
N LYS A 84 12.61 -7.20 -1.99
CA LYS A 84 12.95 -8.20 -3.03
C LYS A 84 12.10 -9.47 -2.92
N GLN A 85 11.29 -9.61 -1.87
CA GLN A 85 10.44 -10.76 -1.60
C GLN A 85 8.97 -10.35 -1.45
N VAL A 86 8.46 -9.62 -2.44
CA VAL A 86 7.06 -9.22 -2.53
C VAL A 86 6.30 -10.19 -3.43
N THR A 87 5.22 -10.77 -2.91
CA THR A 87 4.30 -11.63 -3.65
C THR A 87 2.98 -10.89 -3.86
N LEU A 88 2.57 -10.73 -5.12
CA LEU A 88 1.27 -10.18 -5.46
C LEU A 88 0.20 -11.29 -5.50
N MET A 89 -0.91 -11.09 -4.80
CA MET A 89 -2.04 -12.01 -4.75
C MET A 89 -3.35 -11.27 -4.96
N GLY A 90 -4.40 -11.99 -5.37
CA GLY A 90 -5.74 -11.43 -5.41
C GLY A 90 -6.82 -12.47 -5.67
N HIS A 91 -8.07 -12.08 -5.43
CA HIS A 91 -9.26 -12.91 -5.64
C HIS A 91 -10.18 -12.27 -6.70
N SER A 92 -10.85 -13.09 -7.54
CA SER A 92 -11.71 -12.61 -8.63
C SER A 92 -10.96 -11.63 -9.55
N GLN A 93 -11.47 -10.43 -9.80
CA GLN A 93 -10.79 -9.40 -10.60
C GLN A 93 -9.42 -9.01 -10.03
N GLY A 94 -9.25 -8.98 -8.70
CA GLY A 94 -7.93 -8.77 -8.09
C GLY A 94 -6.93 -9.86 -8.46
N GLY A 95 -7.41 -11.10 -8.65
CA GLY A 95 -6.62 -12.20 -9.18
C GLY A 95 -6.29 -12.03 -10.67
N SER A 96 -7.23 -11.52 -11.47
CA SER A 96 -6.96 -11.15 -12.87
C SER A 96 -5.89 -10.06 -12.97
N ILE A 97 -5.91 -9.07 -12.09
CA ILE A 97 -4.89 -8.03 -12.02
C ILE A 97 -3.54 -8.62 -11.62
N ALA A 98 -3.49 -9.47 -10.60
CA ALA A 98 -2.27 -10.17 -10.20
C ALA A 98 -1.66 -10.95 -11.37
N MET A 99 -2.49 -11.64 -12.15
CA MET A 99 -2.07 -12.34 -13.37
C MET A 99 -1.56 -11.40 -14.47
N ILE A 100 -2.23 -10.27 -14.70
CA ILE A 100 -1.79 -9.28 -15.68
C ILE A 100 -0.40 -8.75 -15.32
N PHE A 101 -0.17 -8.38 -14.06
CA PHE A 101 1.14 -7.92 -13.60
C PHE A 101 2.21 -9.00 -13.70
N ALA A 102 1.90 -10.25 -13.32
CA ALA A 102 2.84 -11.36 -13.46
C ALA A 102 3.21 -11.69 -14.92
N ALA A 103 2.29 -11.44 -15.86
CA ALA A 103 2.50 -11.64 -17.29
C ALA A 103 3.08 -10.41 -18.01
N SER A 104 2.98 -9.23 -17.41
CA SER A 104 3.55 -7.97 -17.92
C SER A 104 5.03 -7.95 -17.59
N ARG A 105 5.87 -8.10 -18.62
CA ARG A 105 7.33 -8.00 -18.47
C ARG A 105 7.80 -6.56 -18.42
#